data_AF-A0A929MSU2-F1
#
_entry.id   AF-A0A929MSU2-F1
#
_cell.length_a   1.000
_cell.length_b   1.000
_cell.length_c   1.000
_cell.angle_alpha   90.00
_cell.angle_beta   90.00
_cell.angle_gamma   90.00
#
_symmetry.space_group_name_H-M   'P 1'
#
loop_
_entity.id
_entity.type
_entity.pdbx_description
1 polymer ?
#
loop_
_entity_poly.entity_id
_entity_poly.type
_entity_poly.pdbx_seq_one_letter_code
_entity_poly.pdbx_strand_id
1 'polypeptide(L)'
;MSIKPRTIKPFSYGVLALGLALILGSAEVVGAQSDSEQVDSTSQVEGLATSSESASSVAESEMVSTSAESLAEPQLSKQELLQAALDAMHELKTYQVRYGFTYVKDRAYTAQVQAVGDRSRGIAKIQLTYYGDKGEGLKYQLDLMTYDNLSHVYIKHSQLLASMTFFPELSLTTEQLKALEAYDDYYIELSKEQLKQVGLDQEAFQLLFLEPNRKKLNQLPEAKIHEFKGTVMTSAELTEIPEFLFDQTRNLHLDYRLKMEWEASDKGPSLKLNPHLDLVGKGVGLDLQGEVSAKIRKGEFGLNRIADIATGKVDFLKAMQLKTSPVLQKLKRFSLRVNPKEQSYRMTLLGVVEDTNLNLFNNNPAYTRSYDYVVDYELSPSQEHLPDITELKRLS
;
A
#
# COMPACT_ATOMS: atom_id res chain seq x y z
N MET A 1 29.45 60.97 32.39
CA MET A 1 28.20 60.46 31.78
C MET A 1 28.16 58.96 32.03
N SER A 2 27.26 58.40 32.84
CA SER A 2 25.79 58.23 32.63
C SER A 2 25.51 57.17 31.55
N ILE A 3 25.10 55.91 31.85
CA ILE A 3 23.77 55.40 32.32
C ILE A 3 22.72 55.51 31.19
N LYS A 4 21.98 54.48 30.71
CA LYS A 4 21.69 53.06 31.14
C LYS A 4 21.15 52.17 29.94
N PRO A 5 20.56 50.93 30.07
CA PRO A 5 20.60 49.84 29.05
C PRO A 5 19.22 49.27 28.57
N ARG A 6 19.21 48.24 27.68
CA ARG A 6 18.17 47.16 27.45
C ARG A 6 18.53 46.30 26.18
N THR A 7 18.12 45.04 25.90
CA THR A 7 17.41 43.93 26.62
C THR A 7 18.06 42.55 26.25
N ILE A 8 17.31 41.42 26.06
CA ILE A 8 17.79 40.00 26.13
C ILE A 8 17.01 39.01 25.21
N LYS A 9 17.71 38.08 24.51
CA LYS A 9 17.36 36.70 23.99
C LYS A 9 16.16 36.49 23.02
N PRO A 10 15.99 35.29 22.36
CA PRO A 10 16.73 34.00 22.42
C PRO A 10 17.49 33.65 21.10
N PHE A 11 18.57 32.85 21.09
CA PHE A 11 18.70 31.39 21.32
C PHE A 11 17.85 30.51 20.38
N SER A 12 18.51 29.85 19.41
CA SER A 12 17.96 28.81 18.55
C SER A 12 18.83 27.55 18.69
N TYR A 13 18.21 26.45 19.12
CA TYR A 13 18.82 25.12 19.13
C TYR A 13 18.51 24.42 17.81
N GLY A 14 19.56 24.06 17.06
CA GLY A 14 19.43 23.46 15.72
C GLY A 14 20.76 22.95 15.16
N VAL A 15 21.65 22.46 16.04
CA VAL A 15 22.96 21.90 15.67
C VAL A 15 23.28 20.75 16.63
N LEU A 16 22.80 19.54 16.30
CA LEU A 16 23.29 18.22 16.78
C LEU A 16 22.34 17.11 16.29
N ALA A 17 22.64 16.47 15.15
CA ALA A 17 21.92 15.28 14.69
C ALA A 17 22.71 14.33 13.76
N LEU A 18 23.81 14.76 13.10
CA LEU A 18 24.54 13.91 12.14
C LEU A 18 26.07 13.86 12.30
N GLY A 19 26.65 14.46 13.35
CA GLY A 19 28.10 14.62 13.50
C GLY A 19 28.81 13.70 14.49
N LEU A 20 28.09 12.85 15.25
CA LEU A 20 28.63 12.25 16.49
C LEU A 20 28.11 10.82 16.80
N ALA A 21 27.94 9.98 15.79
CA ALA A 21 27.60 8.55 15.95
C ALA A 21 28.84 7.62 15.82
N LEU A 22 30.02 8.09 16.23
CA LEU A 22 31.31 7.38 16.04
C LEU A 22 32.20 7.32 17.29
N ILE A 23 31.62 7.48 18.49
CA ILE A 23 32.33 7.33 19.78
C ILE A 23 31.46 6.51 20.77
N LEU A 24 32.07 5.51 21.39
CA LEU A 24 31.42 4.46 22.20
C LEU A 24 31.28 4.82 23.69
N GLY A 25 30.13 4.42 24.28
CA GLY A 25 30.06 3.63 25.53
C GLY A 25 30.02 4.31 26.91
N SER A 26 28.96 4.04 27.70
CA SER A 26 28.97 3.51 29.09
C SER A 26 27.55 3.36 29.70
N ALA A 27 27.36 2.39 30.62
CA ALA A 27 26.13 2.12 31.40
C ALA A 27 26.08 2.98 32.71
N GLU A 28 25.09 2.97 33.64
CA GLU A 28 24.27 1.93 34.31
C GLU A 28 22.94 2.55 34.88
N VAL A 29 21.74 1.92 34.89
CA VAL A 29 21.07 0.90 35.78
C VAL A 29 20.30 1.46 37.02
N VAL A 30 19.25 0.70 37.48
CA VAL A 30 18.31 0.87 38.63
C VAL A 30 17.08 1.77 38.33
N GLY A 31 15.81 1.45 38.63
CA GLY A 31 15.09 0.30 39.25
C GLY A 31 13.73 0.77 39.84
N ALA A 32 12.74 -0.04 40.27
CA ALA A 32 12.43 -1.49 40.15
C ALA A 32 11.01 -1.80 40.74
N GLN A 33 10.33 -2.88 40.30
CA GLN A 33 9.15 -3.56 40.94
C GLN A 33 7.80 -2.78 41.08
N SER A 34 6.61 -3.39 41.31
CA SER A 34 6.20 -4.79 41.60
C SER A 34 4.78 -5.16 41.07
N ASP A 35 4.58 -6.45 40.76
CA ASP A 35 3.49 -7.38 41.19
C ASP A 35 2.02 -6.92 41.42
N SER A 36 1.08 -7.69 40.85
CA SER A 36 0.12 -8.61 41.55
C SER A 36 -1.07 -8.98 40.64
N GLU A 37 -1.18 -10.26 40.23
CA GLU A 37 -2.13 -11.32 40.70
C GLU A 37 -3.49 -11.32 39.93
N GLN A 38 -3.85 -12.40 39.21
CA GLN A 38 -4.55 -13.65 39.66
C GLN A 38 -6.06 -13.38 39.93
N VAL A 39 -7.08 -14.18 39.59
CA VAL A 39 -7.36 -15.63 39.40
C VAL A 39 -8.52 -15.70 38.33
N ASP A 40 -8.52 -16.55 37.29
CA ASP A 40 -9.18 -17.90 37.22
C ASP A 40 -10.69 -17.90 37.65
N SER A 41 -11.63 -18.70 37.09
CA SER A 41 -11.56 -19.88 36.23
C SER A 41 -12.94 -20.26 35.62
N THR A 42 -12.95 -21.13 34.58
CA THR A 42 -13.86 -22.29 34.25
C THR A 42 -15.39 -22.28 34.55
N SER A 43 -16.31 -23.05 33.93
CA SER A 43 -16.33 -24.04 32.80
C SER A 43 -17.78 -24.51 32.48
N GLN A 44 -18.02 -25.03 31.25
CA GLN A 44 -18.91 -26.17 30.85
C GLN A 44 -20.44 -26.17 31.22
N VAL A 45 -21.44 -26.48 30.37
CA VAL A 45 -21.75 -27.47 29.28
C VAL A 45 -22.74 -28.57 29.74
N GLU A 46 -23.45 -29.20 28.78
CA GLU A 46 -24.48 -30.28 28.85
C GLU A 46 -25.95 -29.83 29.02
N GLY A 47 -26.99 -30.46 28.44
CA GLY A 47 -27.10 -31.63 27.52
C GLY A 47 -28.34 -31.48 26.58
N LEU A 48 -28.49 -32.18 25.44
CA LEU A 48 -28.92 -33.59 25.26
C LEU A 48 -30.30 -33.91 25.91
N ALA A 49 -31.28 -34.60 25.29
CA ALA A 49 -31.45 -35.13 23.92
C ALA A 49 -32.93 -35.61 23.67
N THR A 50 -33.19 -36.25 22.51
CA THR A 50 -34.22 -37.32 22.25
C THR A 50 -35.71 -37.00 22.43
N SER A 51 -36.51 -36.93 21.34
CA SER A 51 -37.32 -38.04 20.71
C SER A 51 -38.72 -38.22 21.37
N SER A 52 -39.78 -38.77 20.77
CA SER A 52 -39.97 -39.63 19.58
C SER A 52 -41.34 -39.42 18.88
N GLU A 53 -41.59 -40.17 17.81
CA GLU A 53 -42.77 -40.23 16.94
C GLU A 53 -44.10 -40.61 17.63
N SER A 54 -45.27 -40.18 17.09
CA SER A 54 -46.20 -41.09 16.38
C SER A 54 -47.60 -40.52 16.04
N ALA A 55 -47.90 -40.50 14.74
CA ALA A 55 -49.15 -40.84 14.04
C ALA A 55 -50.58 -40.43 14.53
N SER A 56 -51.30 -39.81 13.57
CA SER A 56 -52.67 -40.15 13.13
C SER A 56 -53.93 -39.72 13.91
N SER A 57 -54.65 -38.74 13.35
CA SER A 57 -56.09 -38.93 13.00
C SER A 57 -56.57 -37.91 11.95
N VAL A 58 -57.43 -38.35 11.03
CA VAL A 58 -58.05 -37.55 9.96
C VAL A 58 -59.30 -36.82 10.46
N ALA A 59 -59.48 -35.55 10.07
CA ALA A 59 -60.79 -34.91 9.95
C ALA A 59 -60.72 -33.72 8.97
N GLU A 60 -61.52 -33.74 7.91
CA GLU A 60 -61.79 -32.55 7.08
C GLU A 60 -62.78 -31.64 7.81
N SER A 61 -62.56 -30.33 7.73
CA SER A 61 -63.62 -29.32 7.82
C SER A 61 -63.19 -28.06 7.09
N GLU A 62 -64.14 -27.46 6.38
CA GLU A 62 -63.92 -26.37 5.45
C GLU A 62 -63.60 -25.03 6.14
N MET A 63 -63.05 -24.10 5.34
CA MET A 63 -63.10 -22.65 5.53
C MET A 63 -62.50 -22.08 6.83
N VAL A 64 -61.37 -21.37 6.69
CA VAL A 64 -61.42 -19.91 6.49
C VAL A 64 -60.11 -19.43 5.87
N SER A 65 -60.21 -18.48 4.93
CA SER A 65 -59.05 -17.75 4.43
C SER A 65 -58.48 -16.85 5.53
N THR A 66 -57.29 -17.20 6.01
CA THR A 66 -56.29 -16.19 6.34
C THR A 66 -55.08 -16.47 5.48
N SER A 67 -55.04 -15.84 4.29
CA SER A 67 -53.79 -15.56 3.60
C SER A 67 -52.90 -14.80 4.58
N ALA A 68 -52.02 -15.53 5.26
CA ALA A 68 -50.84 -14.92 5.84
C ALA A 68 -50.05 -14.40 4.63
N GLU A 69 -50.16 -13.10 4.37
CA GLU A 69 -49.15 -12.40 3.60
C GLU A 69 -47.83 -12.67 4.31
N SER A 70 -47.06 -13.63 3.78
CA SER A 70 -45.63 -13.58 3.99
C SER A 70 -45.23 -12.21 3.47
N LEU A 71 -44.86 -11.32 4.38
CA LEU A 71 -44.04 -10.15 4.10
C LEU A 71 -42.70 -10.69 3.59
N ALA A 72 -42.73 -11.18 2.36
CA ALA A 72 -41.55 -11.55 1.61
C ALA A 72 -40.80 -10.25 1.45
N GLU A 73 -39.69 -10.13 2.17
CA GLU A 73 -38.70 -9.10 1.90
C GLU A 73 -38.47 -9.11 0.38
N PRO A 74 -38.56 -7.94 -0.30
CA PRO A 74 -38.48 -7.90 -1.74
C PRO A 74 -37.16 -8.56 -2.16
N GLN A 75 -37.26 -9.71 -2.82
CA GLN A 75 -36.09 -10.47 -3.24
C GLN A 75 -35.37 -9.65 -4.31
N LEU A 76 -34.33 -8.97 -3.88
CA LEU A 76 -33.41 -8.22 -4.72
C LEU A 76 -32.94 -9.15 -5.86
N SER A 77 -32.96 -8.64 -7.08
CA SER A 77 -32.32 -9.30 -8.21
C SER A 77 -30.86 -9.57 -7.89
N LYS A 78 -30.25 -10.54 -8.58
CA LYS A 78 -28.83 -10.86 -8.35
C LYS A 78 -27.91 -9.66 -8.60
N GLN A 79 -28.31 -8.79 -9.52
CA GLN A 79 -27.62 -7.55 -9.83
C GLN A 79 -27.74 -6.55 -8.67
N GLU A 80 -28.93 -6.36 -8.10
CA GLU A 80 -29.14 -5.52 -6.91
C GLU A 80 -28.40 -6.07 -5.68
N LEU A 81 -28.39 -7.38 -5.47
CA LEU A 81 -27.59 -8.03 -4.40
C LEU A 81 -26.09 -7.72 -4.55
N LEU A 82 -25.56 -7.77 -5.77
CA LEU A 82 -24.15 -7.44 -6.04
C LEU A 82 -23.86 -5.96 -5.80
N GLN A 83 -24.77 -5.05 -6.19
CA GLN A 83 -24.60 -3.61 -5.94
C GLN A 83 -24.66 -3.29 -4.44
N ALA A 84 -25.65 -3.82 -3.71
CA ALA A 84 -25.76 -3.64 -2.27
C ALA A 84 -24.56 -4.23 -1.51
N ALA A 85 -24.01 -5.37 -1.97
CA ALA A 85 -22.79 -5.93 -1.40
C ALA A 85 -21.56 -5.04 -1.62
N LEU A 86 -21.45 -4.37 -2.78
CA LEU A 86 -20.39 -3.38 -3.05
C LEU A 86 -20.56 -2.11 -2.20
N ASP A 87 -21.79 -1.63 -2.00
CA ASP A 87 -22.08 -0.46 -1.16
C ASP A 87 -21.65 -0.68 0.30
N ALA A 88 -21.85 -1.87 0.85
CA ALA A 88 -21.41 -2.21 2.21
C ALA A 88 -19.88 -2.09 2.43
N MET A 89 -19.06 -2.09 1.37
CA MET A 89 -17.61 -1.86 1.48
C MET A 89 -17.28 -0.38 1.73
N HIS A 90 -18.12 0.54 1.23
CA HIS A 90 -17.98 1.99 1.45
C HIS A 90 -18.37 2.42 2.87
N GLU A 91 -18.91 1.51 3.69
CA GLU A 91 -19.24 1.75 5.11
C GLU A 91 -18.09 1.39 6.07
N LEU A 92 -17.00 0.77 5.57
CA LEU A 92 -15.81 0.46 6.37
C LEU A 92 -15.24 1.73 7.02
N LYS A 93 -15.01 1.70 8.34
CA LYS A 93 -14.35 2.80 9.09
C LYS A 93 -12.83 2.62 9.11
N THR A 94 -12.39 1.43 9.49
CA THR A 94 -11.00 0.98 9.40
C THR A 94 -10.90 -0.10 8.33
N TYR A 95 -9.83 -0.08 7.55
CA TYR A 95 -9.66 -0.99 6.42
C TYR A 95 -8.21 -1.46 6.28
N GLN A 96 -8.05 -2.66 5.73
CA GLN A 96 -6.79 -3.17 5.21
C GLN A 96 -6.99 -3.53 3.74
N VAL A 97 -6.12 -2.99 2.88
CA VAL A 97 -6.01 -3.30 1.46
C VAL A 97 -4.72 -4.07 1.21
N ARG A 98 -4.80 -5.12 0.40
CA ARG A 98 -3.65 -5.86 -0.12
C ARG A 98 -3.76 -5.97 -1.63
N TYR A 99 -2.69 -5.59 -2.32
CA TYR A 99 -2.57 -5.62 -3.77
C TYR A 99 -1.34 -6.46 -4.11
N GLY A 100 -1.50 -7.55 -4.85
CA GLY A 100 -0.41 -8.35 -5.39
C GLY A 100 -0.36 -8.22 -6.91
N PHE A 101 0.84 -7.99 -7.46
CA PHE A 101 1.09 -8.07 -8.89
C PHE A 101 2.11 -9.19 -9.17
N THR A 102 1.70 -10.15 -9.99
CA THR A 102 2.41 -11.43 -10.17
C THR A 102 2.62 -11.73 -11.64
N TYR A 103 3.87 -12.02 -12.05
CA TYR A 103 4.16 -12.51 -13.38
C TYR A 103 3.85 -14.00 -13.47
N VAL A 104 2.92 -14.40 -14.33
CA VAL A 104 2.31 -15.75 -14.31
C VAL A 104 3.32 -16.85 -14.62
N LYS A 105 4.23 -16.61 -15.57
CA LYS A 105 5.16 -17.62 -16.08
C LYS A 105 6.08 -18.16 -14.99
N ASP A 106 6.68 -17.26 -14.22
CA ASP A 106 7.69 -17.57 -13.22
C ASP A 106 7.09 -17.61 -11.79
N ARG A 107 5.77 -17.32 -11.66
CA ARG A 107 4.99 -17.25 -10.41
C ARG A 107 5.58 -16.30 -9.36
N ALA A 108 6.37 -15.34 -9.80
CA ALA A 108 7.04 -14.38 -8.95
C ALA A 108 6.21 -13.10 -8.83
N TYR A 109 6.13 -12.56 -7.61
CA TYR A 109 5.67 -11.20 -7.42
C TYR A 109 6.64 -10.23 -8.11
N THR A 110 6.08 -9.22 -8.76
CA THR A 110 6.82 -8.07 -9.28
C THR A 110 6.56 -6.84 -8.41
N ALA A 111 5.38 -6.75 -7.79
CA ALA A 111 5.10 -5.77 -6.74
C ALA A 111 4.03 -6.26 -5.76
N GLN A 112 4.06 -5.71 -4.56
CA GLN A 112 3.01 -5.82 -3.54
C GLN A 112 2.77 -4.45 -2.91
N VAL A 113 1.51 -4.12 -2.65
CA VAL A 113 1.12 -2.99 -1.80
C VAL A 113 0.26 -3.51 -0.65
N GLN A 114 0.58 -3.10 0.56
CA GLN A 114 -0.26 -3.27 1.73
C GLN A 114 -0.58 -1.89 2.27
N ALA A 115 -1.86 -1.57 2.42
CA ALA A 115 -2.30 -0.33 3.05
C ALA A 115 -3.25 -0.63 4.20
N VAL A 116 -3.17 0.18 5.25
CA VAL A 116 -4.10 0.16 6.38
C VAL A 116 -4.53 1.60 6.63
N GLY A 117 -5.82 1.83 6.81
CA GLY A 117 -6.35 3.17 7.04
C GLY A 117 -7.48 3.23 8.06
N ASP A 118 -7.61 4.40 8.67
CA ASP A 118 -8.73 4.84 9.50
C ASP A 118 -9.33 6.08 8.84
N ARG A 119 -10.53 5.93 8.27
CA ARG A 119 -11.22 7.01 7.55
C ARG A 119 -11.79 8.06 8.49
N SER A 120 -12.07 7.69 9.75
CA SER A 120 -12.59 8.63 10.75
C SER A 120 -11.53 9.61 11.24
N ARG A 121 -10.26 9.16 11.28
CA ARG A 121 -9.08 10.00 11.58
C ARG A 121 -8.40 10.56 10.32
N GLY A 122 -8.75 10.10 9.13
CA GLY A 122 -8.12 10.50 7.87
C GLY A 122 -6.67 10.03 7.73
N ILE A 123 -6.32 8.90 8.33
CA ILE A 123 -4.95 8.37 8.44
C ILE A 123 -4.81 7.13 7.55
N ALA A 124 -3.70 7.01 6.82
CA ALA A 124 -3.34 5.77 6.14
C ALA A 124 -1.83 5.49 6.14
N LYS A 125 -1.48 4.26 6.50
CA LYS A 125 -0.16 3.64 6.32
C LYS A 125 -0.16 2.89 4.98
N ILE A 126 0.82 3.14 4.13
CA ILE A 126 0.96 2.48 2.82
C ILE A 126 2.39 1.93 2.70
N GLN A 127 2.53 0.63 2.55
CA GLN A 127 3.79 -0.07 2.38
C GLN A 127 3.84 -0.68 0.99
N LEU A 128 4.87 -0.35 0.22
CA LEU A 128 5.05 -0.80 -1.15
C LEU A 128 6.35 -1.59 -1.25
N THR A 129 6.27 -2.84 -1.70
CA THR A 129 7.44 -3.68 -1.96
C THR A 129 7.52 -4.02 -3.45
N TYR A 130 8.57 -3.57 -4.12
CA TYR A 130 8.86 -3.86 -5.53
C TYR A 130 9.95 -4.93 -5.64
N TYR A 131 9.69 -5.96 -6.45
CA TYR A 131 10.51 -7.16 -6.58
C TYR A 131 11.33 -7.24 -7.88
N GLY A 132 11.28 -6.19 -8.69
CA GLY A 132 11.83 -6.18 -10.04
C GLY A 132 10.84 -6.70 -11.07
N ASP A 133 11.06 -6.31 -12.32
CA ASP A 133 10.28 -6.82 -13.45
C ASP A 133 10.48 -8.34 -13.57
N LYS A 134 9.40 -9.07 -13.86
CA LYS A 134 9.39 -10.54 -13.98
C LYS A 134 9.91 -11.30 -12.74
N GLY A 135 10.10 -10.62 -11.60
CA GLY A 135 10.58 -11.24 -10.36
C GLY A 135 12.09 -11.41 -10.29
N GLU A 136 12.86 -10.44 -10.79
CA GLU A 136 14.34 -10.40 -10.77
C GLU A 136 15.00 -10.52 -9.37
N GLY A 137 14.23 -10.64 -8.28
CA GLY A 137 14.76 -10.85 -6.93
C GLY A 137 15.28 -9.57 -6.27
N LEU A 138 14.98 -8.42 -6.86
CA LEU A 138 15.09 -7.14 -6.17
C LEU A 138 14.11 -7.11 -4.99
N LYS A 139 14.32 -6.21 -4.02
CA LYS A 139 13.35 -5.97 -2.95
C LYS A 139 13.48 -4.54 -2.45
N TYR A 140 12.88 -3.59 -3.16
CA TYR A 140 12.84 -2.20 -2.73
C TYR A 140 11.58 -1.97 -1.90
N GLN A 141 11.71 -1.25 -0.77
CA GLN A 141 10.60 -0.98 0.15
C GLN A 141 10.41 0.53 0.33
N LEU A 142 9.21 1.01 0.00
CA LEU A 142 8.77 2.38 0.25
C LEU A 142 7.62 2.36 1.26
N ASP A 143 7.87 2.90 2.44
CA ASP A 143 6.89 3.01 3.51
C ASP A 143 6.46 4.47 3.69
N LEU A 144 5.15 4.70 3.57
CA LEU A 144 4.47 5.99 3.71
C LEU A 144 3.51 5.95 4.90
N MET A 145 3.39 7.08 5.58
CA MET A 145 2.31 7.37 6.53
C MET A 145 1.67 8.70 6.16
N THR A 146 0.35 8.76 6.16
CA THR A 146 -0.41 9.94 5.73
C THR A 146 -1.44 10.31 6.79
N TYR A 147 -1.67 11.61 6.97
CA TYR A 147 -2.62 12.18 7.93
C TYR A 147 -3.49 13.25 7.27
N ASP A 148 -4.61 13.59 7.91
CA ASP A 148 -5.55 14.63 7.50
C ASP A 148 -5.96 14.48 6.02
N ASN A 149 -6.33 13.25 5.63
CA ASN A 149 -6.68 12.87 4.26
C ASN A 149 -5.60 13.26 3.25
N LEU A 150 -4.38 12.73 3.46
CA LEU A 150 -3.19 12.95 2.65
C LEU A 150 -2.54 14.34 2.78
N SER A 151 -3.14 15.30 3.51
CA SER A 151 -2.59 16.66 3.65
C SER A 151 -1.16 16.69 4.21
N HIS A 152 -0.81 15.72 5.07
CA HIS A 152 0.54 15.49 5.56
C HIS A 152 1.02 14.10 5.12
N VAL A 153 2.21 14.01 4.54
CA VAL A 153 2.83 12.76 4.08
C VAL A 153 4.23 12.61 4.65
N TYR A 154 4.48 11.43 5.21
CA TYR A 154 5.68 11.05 5.93
C TYR A 154 6.31 9.82 5.30
N ILE A 155 7.63 9.80 5.09
CA ILE A 155 8.35 8.72 4.38
C ILE A 155 9.53 8.18 5.19
N LYS A 156 9.70 6.85 5.20
CA LYS A 156 10.92 6.17 5.72
C LYS A 156 12.03 6.12 4.67
N HIS A 157 12.77 7.21 4.50
CA HIS A 157 13.86 7.27 3.52
C HIS A 157 15.03 6.31 3.80
N SER A 158 15.40 6.10 5.08
CA SER A 158 16.53 5.21 5.43
C SER A 158 16.26 3.77 4.98
N GLN A 159 15.08 3.24 5.29
CA GLN A 159 14.64 1.91 4.88
C GLN A 159 14.64 1.75 3.35
N LEU A 160 14.17 2.77 2.60
CA LEU A 160 14.20 2.75 1.13
C LEU A 160 15.64 2.66 0.61
N LEU A 161 16.55 3.51 1.10
CA LEU A 161 17.95 3.54 0.70
C LEU A 161 18.68 2.25 1.06
N ALA A 162 18.42 1.69 2.24
CA ALA A 162 18.93 0.39 2.67
C ALA A 162 18.44 -0.74 1.75
N SER A 163 17.14 -0.77 1.42
CA SER A 163 16.53 -1.78 0.52
C SER A 163 17.08 -1.71 -0.91
N MET A 164 17.51 -0.54 -1.36
CA MET A 164 18.17 -0.32 -2.65
C MET A 164 19.70 -0.53 -2.62
N THR A 165 20.23 -1.02 -1.50
CA THR A 165 21.67 -1.22 -1.24
C THR A 165 22.52 0.03 -1.42
N PHE A 166 21.98 1.23 -1.14
CA PHE A 166 22.70 2.50 -1.30
C PHE A 166 23.90 2.66 -0.35
N PHE A 167 23.71 2.35 0.94
CA PHE A 167 24.76 2.60 1.95
C PHE A 167 26.03 1.76 1.77
N PRO A 168 25.98 0.46 1.36
CA PRO A 168 27.17 -0.29 0.99
C PRO A 168 28.01 0.30 -0.16
N GLU A 169 27.37 0.93 -1.16
CA GLU A 169 28.06 1.57 -2.29
C GLU A 169 28.93 2.76 -1.85
N LEU A 170 28.60 3.39 -0.71
CA LEU A 170 29.39 4.47 -0.11
C LEU A 170 30.65 3.97 0.63
N SER A 171 30.93 2.67 0.64
CA SER A 171 32.07 2.05 1.34
C SER A 171 32.13 2.32 2.85
N LEU A 172 30.96 2.49 3.49
CA LEU A 172 30.84 2.69 4.93
C LEU A 172 31.31 1.48 5.74
N THR A 173 31.84 1.72 6.94
CA THR A 173 32.19 0.64 7.88
C THR A 173 30.95 -0.05 8.43
N THR A 174 31.10 -1.29 8.91
CA THR A 174 30.00 -2.04 9.54
C THR A 174 29.39 -1.31 10.76
N GLU A 175 30.20 -0.52 11.47
CA GLU A 175 29.75 0.30 12.60
C GLU A 175 28.89 1.48 12.12
N GLN A 176 29.30 2.15 11.03
CA GLN A 176 28.51 3.23 10.42
C GLN A 176 27.20 2.71 9.82
N LEU A 177 27.21 1.52 9.20
CA LEU A 177 25.99 0.87 8.70
C LEU A 177 25.00 0.58 9.84
N LYS A 178 25.47 -0.02 10.95
CA LYS A 178 24.65 -0.25 12.15
C LYS A 178 24.14 1.05 12.80
N ALA A 179 24.90 2.13 12.72
CA ALA A 179 24.44 3.45 13.19
C ALA A 179 23.33 4.03 12.30
N LEU A 180 23.29 3.67 11.00
CA LEU A 180 22.22 4.06 10.08
C LEU A 180 20.94 3.25 10.27
N GLU A 181 21.03 1.96 10.60
CA GLU A 181 19.87 1.08 10.91
C GLU A 181 18.97 1.68 12.00
N ALA A 182 19.52 2.46 12.94
CA ALA A 182 18.76 3.17 13.97
C ALA A 182 17.74 4.18 13.41
N TYR A 183 17.88 4.61 12.15
CA TYR A 183 17.01 5.55 11.46
C TYR A 183 15.98 4.89 10.52
N ASP A 184 16.00 3.56 10.35
CA ASP A 184 15.03 2.84 9.49
C ASP A 184 13.58 2.91 10.01
N ASP A 185 13.42 3.28 11.27
CA ASP A 185 12.14 3.51 11.91
C ASP A 185 11.66 4.97 11.90
N TYR A 186 12.48 5.88 11.41
CA TYR A 186 12.18 7.30 11.42
C TYR A 186 11.53 7.76 10.11
N TYR A 187 10.51 8.60 10.27
CA TYR A 187 9.79 9.25 9.20
C TYR A 187 10.31 10.68 8.98
N ILE A 188 10.34 11.10 7.72
CA ILE A 188 10.59 12.49 7.31
C ILE A 188 9.30 13.03 6.67
N GLU A 189 8.85 14.21 7.11
CA GLU A 189 7.71 14.89 6.49
C GLU A 189 8.11 15.49 5.14
N LEU A 190 7.25 15.38 4.14
CA LEU A 190 7.42 16.13 2.89
C LEU A 190 6.84 17.54 3.01
N SER A 191 7.64 18.54 2.66
CA SER A 191 7.18 19.93 2.56
C SER A 191 6.19 20.12 1.39
N LYS A 192 5.47 21.23 1.35
CA LYS A 192 4.49 21.54 0.29
C LYS A 192 5.12 21.70 -1.10
N GLU A 193 6.40 22.00 -1.16
CA GLU A 193 7.21 22.08 -2.39
C GLU A 193 7.66 20.69 -2.87
N GLN A 194 7.72 19.72 -1.96
CA GLN A 194 8.12 18.33 -2.20
C GLN A 194 6.90 17.44 -2.49
N LEU A 195 5.74 17.73 -1.90
CA LEU A 195 4.50 17.00 -2.08
C LEU A 195 3.56 17.71 -3.07
N LYS A 196 3.25 17.05 -4.18
CA LYS A 196 2.30 17.54 -5.18
C LYS A 196 1.08 16.62 -5.22
N GLN A 197 -0.10 17.23 -5.13
CA GLN A 197 -1.38 16.53 -5.07
C GLN A 197 -2.26 16.95 -6.24
N VAL A 198 -2.74 15.98 -7.03
CA VAL A 198 -3.54 16.26 -8.23
C VAL A 198 -4.79 15.39 -8.28
N GLY A 199 -5.96 16.02 -8.10
CA GLY A 199 -7.24 15.30 -8.08
C GLY A 199 -7.40 14.41 -6.84
N LEU A 200 -6.93 14.90 -5.68
CA LEU A 200 -7.02 14.25 -4.37
C LEU A 200 -8.03 14.97 -3.47
N ASP A 201 -9.14 15.41 -4.04
CA ASP A 201 -10.34 15.86 -3.32
C ASP A 201 -11.10 14.71 -2.63
N GLN A 202 -10.44 13.56 -2.47
CA GLN A 202 -10.99 12.26 -2.10
C GLN A 202 -10.21 11.66 -0.93
N GLU A 203 -10.90 10.94 -0.06
CA GLU A 203 -10.29 10.19 1.05
C GLU A 203 -9.26 9.17 0.54
N ALA A 204 -8.21 8.89 1.33
CA ALA A 204 -7.19 7.90 0.98
C ALA A 204 -7.77 6.52 0.63
N PHE A 205 -8.90 6.14 1.24
CA PHE A 205 -9.64 4.92 0.94
C PHE A 205 -10.09 4.86 -0.53
N GLN A 206 -10.62 5.94 -1.09
CA GLN A 206 -11.18 5.97 -2.44
C GLN A 206 -10.12 5.73 -3.52
N LEU A 207 -8.87 6.14 -3.26
CA LEU A 207 -7.72 5.95 -4.15
C LEU A 207 -7.12 4.53 -4.06
N LEU A 208 -7.38 3.84 -2.95
CA LEU A 208 -6.89 2.50 -2.66
C LEU A 208 -7.94 1.42 -3.02
N PHE A 209 -9.23 1.78 -3.08
CA PHE A 209 -10.32 0.85 -3.38
C PHE A 209 -10.45 0.59 -4.88
N LEU A 210 -9.92 -0.56 -5.34
CA LEU A 210 -10.04 -1.01 -6.71
C LEU A 210 -11.44 -1.60 -7.00
N GLU A 211 -12.42 -0.72 -7.26
CA GLU A 211 -13.80 -1.08 -7.61
C GLU A 211 -14.03 -1.07 -9.14
N PRO A 212 -14.66 -2.10 -9.74
CA PRO A 212 -15.06 -2.06 -11.16
C PRO A 212 -16.17 -1.06 -11.43
N ASN A 213 -16.27 -0.59 -12.67
CA ASN A 213 -17.37 0.24 -13.15
C ASN A 213 -18.71 -0.52 -13.00
N ARG A 214 -19.52 -0.14 -12.01
CA ARG A 214 -20.79 -0.77 -11.66
C ARG A 214 -21.77 -0.90 -12.84
N LYS A 215 -21.84 0.11 -13.71
CA LYS A 215 -22.70 0.09 -14.90
C LYS A 215 -22.27 -0.97 -15.91
N LYS A 216 -20.95 -1.19 -16.03
CA LYS A 216 -20.36 -2.26 -16.84
C LYS A 216 -20.53 -3.63 -16.17
N LEU A 217 -20.29 -3.71 -14.86
CA LEU A 217 -20.45 -4.95 -14.08
C LEU A 217 -21.88 -5.51 -14.18
N ASN A 218 -22.90 -4.65 -14.17
CA ASN A 218 -24.30 -5.04 -14.36
C ASN A 218 -24.66 -5.51 -15.78
N GLN A 219 -23.74 -5.41 -16.76
CA GLN A 219 -23.93 -6.00 -18.10
C GLN A 219 -23.59 -7.50 -18.13
N LEU A 220 -23.00 -8.04 -17.05
CA LEU A 220 -22.79 -9.48 -16.90
C LEU A 220 -24.14 -10.21 -16.79
N PRO A 221 -24.30 -11.39 -17.45
CA PRO A 221 -25.50 -12.20 -17.32
C PRO A 221 -25.77 -12.60 -15.85
N GLU A 222 -27.02 -12.54 -15.39
CA GLU A 222 -27.39 -12.97 -14.03
C GLU A 222 -27.00 -14.43 -13.71
N ALA A 223 -26.86 -15.28 -14.74
CA ALA A 223 -26.37 -16.64 -14.60
C ALA A 223 -24.91 -16.73 -14.09
N LYS A 224 -24.13 -15.64 -14.19
CA LYS A 224 -22.75 -15.50 -13.68
C LYS A 224 -22.67 -14.96 -12.26
N ILE A 225 -23.77 -14.44 -11.73
CA ILE A 225 -23.86 -13.93 -10.36
C ILE A 225 -24.43 -15.06 -9.48
N HIS A 226 -23.72 -15.39 -8.42
CA HIS A 226 -24.06 -16.45 -7.49
C HIS A 226 -24.00 -15.91 -6.06
N GLU A 227 -24.93 -16.35 -5.21
CA GLU A 227 -24.83 -16.16 -3.77
C GLU A 227 -24.54 -17.51 -3.12
N PHE A 228 -23.58 -17.53 -2.19
CA PHE A 228 -23.31 -18.69 -1.35
C PHE A 228 -22.95 -18.25 0.06
N LYS A 229 -23.75 -18.67 1.06
CA LYS A 229 -23.57 -18.33 2.48
C LYS A 229 -23.43 -16.81 2.73
N GLY A 230 -24.20 -15.98 2.03
CA GLY A 230 -24.13 -14.52 2.14
C GLY A 230 -22.92 -13.87 1.45
N THR A 231 -22.08 -14.62 0.74
CA THR A 231 -21.06 -14.07 -0.17
C THR A 231 -21.63 -14.02 -1.58
N VAL A 232 -21.66 -12.83 -2.19
CA VAL A 232 -21.99 -12.63 -3.60
C VAL A 232 -20.74 -12.79 -4.45
N MET A 233 -20.82 -13.58 -5.51
CA MET A 233 -19.70 -13.98 -6.36
C MET A 233 -20.04 -13.76 -7.82
N THR A 234 -19.09 -13.26 -8.60
CA THR A 234 -19.21 -13.17 -10.06
C THR A 234 -17.87 -13.44 -10.73
N SER A 235 -17.91 -13.98 -11.95
CA SER A 235 -16.71 -14.27 -12.74
C SER A 235 -17.03 -14.30 -14.23
N ALA A 236 -16.07 -13.86 -15.04
CA ALA A 236 -16.19 -13.79 -16.50
C ALA A 236 -14.84 -14.13 -17.16
N GLU A 237 -14.91 -14.89 -18.26
CA GLU A 237 -13.77 -15.14 -19.17
C GLU A 237 -13.77 -14.12 -20.32
N LEU A 238 -12.65 -13.98 -21.04
CA LEU A 238 -12.37 -12.93 -22.04
C LEU A 238 -13.57 -12.43 -22.88
N THR A 239 -14.34 -13.34 -23.48
CA THR A 239 -15.47 -12.99 -24.38
C THR A 239 -16.71 -12.48 -23.65
N GLU A 240 -16.75 -12.58 -22.33
CA GLU A 240 -17.86 -12.22 -21.45
C GLU A 240 -17.56 -10.97 -20.63
N ILE A 241 -16.28 -10.54 -20.56
CA ILE A 241 -15.86 -9.36 -19.80
C ILE A 241 -16.34 -8.10 -20.53
N PRO A 242 -17.14 -7.23 -19.90
CA PRO A 242 -17.56 -5.97 -20.49
C PRO A 242 -16.34 -5.10 -20.82
N GLU A 243 -16.28 -4.57 -22.05
CA GLU A 243 -15.22 -3.63 -22.42
C GLU A 243 -15.18 -2.47 -21.43
N PHE A 244 -13.97 -2.04 -21.07
CA PHE A 244 -13.74 -0.88 -20.19
C PHE A 244 -14.26 -1.07 -18.75
N LEU A 245 -14.26 -2.30 -18.22
CA LEU A 245 -14.72 -2.62 -16.85
C LEU A 245 -14.06 -1.79 -15.73
N PHE A 246 -12.87 -1.22 -15.93
CA PHE A 246 -12.14 -0.40 -14.95
C PHE A 246 -11.84 1.04 -15.42
N ASP A 247 -12.50 1.53 -16.48
CA ASP A 247 -12.19 2.84 -17.08
C ASP A 247 -12.39 4.06 -16.16
N GLN A 248 -13.29 3.95 -15.19
CA GLN A 248 -13.65 5.00 -14.24
C GLN A 248 -13.00 4.80 -12.86
N THR A 249 -12.24 3.73 -12.69
CA THR A 249 -11.62 3.31 -11.42
C THR A 249 -10.39 4.16 -11.11
N ARG A 250 -10.61 5.33 -10.48
CA ARG A 250 -9.57 6.28 -10.06
C ARG A 250 -8.75 5.71 -8.91
N ASN A 251 -7.56 5.22 -9.23
CA ASN A 251 -6.63 4.68 -8.25
C ASN A 251 -5.43 5.61 -8.02
N LEU A 252 -4.71 5.33 -6.93
CA LEU A 252 -3.46 5.98 -6.57
C LEU A 252 -2.38 5.78 -7.65
N HIS A 253 -2.00 6.87 -8.32
CA HIS A 253 -0.71 6.98 -8.96
C HIS A 253 0.27 7.65 -7.99
N LEU A 254 1.46 7.07 -7.87
CA LEU A 254 2.55 7.48 -6.98
C LEU A 254 3.84 7.59 -7.80
N ASP A 255 4.35 8.80 -8.01
CA ASP A 255 5.69 9.06 -8.57
C ASP A 255 6.59 9.66 -7.48
N TYR A 256 7.54 8.87 -7.00
CA TYR A 256 8.52 9.27 -5.98
C TYR A 256 9.90 9.49 -6.60
N ARG A 257 10.49 10.66 -6.39
CA ARG A 257 11.84 10.99 -6.89
C ARG A 257 12.71 11.50 -5.76
N LEU A 258 13.79 10.78 -5.46
CA LEU A 258 14.81 11.17 -4.48
C LEU A 258 16.11 11.53 -5.19
N LYS A 259 16.42 12.82 -5.21
CA LYS A 259 17.71 13.31 -5.69
C LYS A 259 18.63 13.61 -4.52
N MET A 260 19.78 12.93 -4.46
CA MET A 260 20.78 13.09 -3.41
C MET A 260 21.99 13.87 -3.92
N GLU A 261 22.35 14.93 -3.21
CA GLU A 261 23.44 15.85 -3.56
C GLU A 261 24.42 16.01 -2.39
N TRP A 262 25.71 16.03 -2.71
CA TRP A 262 26.76 16.29 -1.72
C TRP A 262 27.00 17.79 -1.58
N GLU A 263 26.85 18.30 -0.37
CA GLU A 263 27.22 19.67 -0.01
C GLU A 263 28.42 19.62 0.96
N ALA A 264 29.56 20.15 0.50
CA ALA A 264 30.71 20.41 1.35
C ALA A 264 30.41 21.62 2.24
N SER A 265 30.53 21.46 3.55
CA SER A 265 30.29 22.51 4.53
C SER A 265 31.48 22.66 5.49
N ASP A 266 31.56 23.78 6.20
CA ASP A 266 32.56 24.01 7.27
C ASP A 266 32.46 22.99 8.42
N LYS A 267 31.36 22.22 8.49
CA LYS A 267 31.12 21.15 9.48
C LYS A 267 31.44 19.75 8.93
N GLY A 268 31.98 19.66 7.72
CA GLY A 268 32.25 18.40 7.01
C GLY A 268 31.32 18.17 5.81
N PRO A 269 31.52 17.07 5.06
CA PRO A 269 30.63 16.68 3.97
C PRO A 269 29.25 16.29 4.50
N SER A 270 28.20 16.72 3.80
CA SER A 270 26.82 16.43 4.16
C SER A 270 26.03 15.94 2.94
N LEU A 271 25.14 14.97 3.16
CA LEU A 271 24.24 14.45 2.13
C LEU A 271 22.90 15.19 2.21
N LYS A 272 22.57 15.93 1.17
CA LYS A 272 21.28 16.60 1.04
C LYS A 272 20.30 15.72 0.30
N LEU A 273 19.19 15.42 0.95
CA LEU A 273 18.07 14.68 0.39
C LEU A 273 17.06 15.68 -0.19
N ASN A 274 16.79 15.58 -1.49
CA ASN A 274 15.72 16.32 -2.15
C ASN A 274 14.64 15.32 -2.61
N PRO A 275 13.75 14.87 -1.71
CA PRO A 275 12.61 14.03 -2.07
C PRO A 275 11.56 14.87 -2.79
N HIS A 276 10.79 14.21 -3.65
CA HIS A 276 9.60 14.75 -4.30
C HIS A 276 8.60 13.60 -4.49
N LEU A 277 7.32 13.88 -4.28
CA LEU A 277 6.24 12.90 -4.39
C LEU A 277 5.03 13.52 -5.09
N ASP A 278 4.73 12.98 -6.26
CA ASP A 278 3.49 13.21 -6.99
C ASP A 278 2.47 12.14 -6.54
N LEU A 279 1.44 12.56 -5.81
CA LEU A 279 0.25 11.75 -5.53
C LEU A 279 -0.88 12.21 -6.45
N VAL A 280 -1.40 11.31 -7.28
CA VAL A 280 -2.34 11.66 -8.35
C VAL A 280 -3.53 10.70 -8.36
N GLY A 281 -4.74 11.24 -8.19
CA GLY A 281 -6.02 10.50 -8.23
C GLY A 281 -6.59 10.42 -9.64
N LYS A 282 -5.74 10.12 -10.63
CA LYS A 282 -6.11 10.12 -12.06
C LYS A 282 -5.41 8.97 -12.78
N GLY A 283 -6.18 7.96 -13.16
CA GLY A 283 -5.67 6.80 -13.88
C GLY A 283 -6.58 5.59 -13.66
N VAL A 284 -6.28 4.49 -14.36
CA VAL A 284 -6.95 3.20 -14.21
C VAL A 284 -5.99 2.24 -13.52
N GLY A 285 -6.25 1.91 -12.27
CA GLY A 285 -5.38 1.02 -11.48
C GLY A 285 -4.14 1.67 -10.88
N LEU A 286 -3.28 0.83 -10.31
CA LEU A 286 -2.08 1.21 -9.57
C LEU A 286 -0.92 1.51 -10.54
N ASP A 287 -0.33 2.68 -10.41
CA ASP A 287 0.89 3.08 -11.12
C ASP A 287 1.89 3.59 -10.09
N LEU A 288 3.01 2.87 -9.96
CA LEU A 288 4.12 3.23 -9.07
C LEU A 288 5.34 3.53 -9.92
N GLN A 289 5.86 4.73 -9.77
CA GLN A 289 7.13 5.14 -10.32
C GLN A 289 8.00 5.61 -9.17
N GLY A 290 9.26 5.19 -9.16
CA GLY A 290 10.21 5.56 -8.14
C GLY A 290 11.60 5.67 -8.73
N GLU A 291 12.26 6.81 -8.58
CA GLU A 291 13.67 6.98 -8.94
C GLU A 291 14.45 7.46 -7.72
N VAL A 292 15.54 6.76 -7.42
CA VAL A 292 16.56 7.24 -6.49
C VAL A 292 17.84 7.48 -7.27
N SER A 293 18.28 8.74 -7.32
CA SER A 293 19.47 9.16 -8.04
C SER A 293 20.44 9.94 -7.16
N ALA A 294 21.74 9.61 -7.23
CA ALA A 294 22.81 10.30 -6.51
C ALA A 294 24.06 10.48 -7.38
N LYS A 295 24.67 11.66 -7.28
CA LYS A 295 25.95 11.97 -7.96
C LYS A 295 27.09 11.97 -6.96
N ILE A 296 27.71 10.82 -6.75
CA ILE A 296 28.80 10.67 -5.78
C ILE A 296 30.12 11.08 -6.42
N ARG A 297 30.77 12.11 -5.86
CA ARG A 297 32.09 12.59 -6.32
C ARG A 297 33.19 11.75 -5.67
N LYS A 298 33.99 11.03 -6.48
CA LYS A 298 35.15 10.30 -5.98
C LYS A 298 36.18 11.29 -5.42
N GLY A 299 36.32 11.32 -4.10
CA GLY A 299 37.24 12.19 -3.35
C GLY A 299 36.73 12.56 -1.95
N GLU A 300 35.40 12.64 -1.77
CA GLU A 300 34.77 13.11 -0.53
C GLU A 300 34.63 12.02 0.56
N PHE A 301 34.85 10.74 0.21
CA PHE A 301 34.61 9.57 1.07
C PHE A 301 35.83 8.67 1.34
N GLY A 302 37.05 9.11 0.98
CA GLY A 302 38.25 8.25 1.13
C GLY A 302 38.16 6.94 0.33
N LEU A 303 37.49 6.99 -0.84
CA LEU A 303 37.15 5.85 -1.72
C LEU A 303 38.39 5.19 -2.35
N ASN A 304 39.20 4.53 -1.52
CA ASN A 304 40.45 3.86 -1.88
C ASN A 304 40.23 2.39 -2.30
N ARG A 305 39.29 2.14 -3.22
CA ARG A 305 39.25 0.89 -3.98
C ARG A 305 39.40 1.17 -5.48
N ILE A 306 40.48 0.59 -5.99
CA ILE A 306 41.05 0.76 -7.33
C ILE A 306 40.30 -0.13 -8.33
N ALA A 307 40.46 0.16 -9.63
CA ALA A 307 39.87 -0.56 -10.77
C ALA A 307 38.41 -0.22 -11.11
N ASP A 308 38.10 1.08 -11.16
CA ASP A 308 37.38 1.63 -12.32
C ASP A 308 37.75 3.10 -12.51
N ILE A 309 38.70 3.32 -13.43
CA ILE A 309 39.39 4.59 -13.69
C ILE A 309 39.10 5.01 -15.13
N ALA A 310 37.96 5.66 -15.35
CA ALA A 310 37.61 6.26 -16.65
C ALA A 310 36.68 7.48 -16.58
N THR A 311 35.70 7.52 -15.67
CA THR A 311 34.58 8.50 -15.76
C THR A 311 34.30 9.35 -14.52
N GLY A 312 34.93 9.08 -13.37
CA GLY A 312 35.00 10.01 -12.23
C GLY A 312 33.70 10.30 -11.45
N LYS A 313 32.58 9.65 -11.78
CA LYS A 313 31.32 9.72 -11.03
C LYS A 313 30.82 8.31 -10.76
N VAL A 314 30.41 8.04 -9.53
CA VAL A 314 29.49 6.93 -9.26
C VAL A 314 28.11 7.56 -9.28
N ASP A 315 27.43 7.44 -10.41
CA ASP A 315 26.03 7.82 -10.54
C ASP A 315 25.21 6.62 -10.04
N PHE A 316 24.78 6.67 -8.77
CA PHE A 316 23.81 5.70 -8.25
C PHE A 316 22.46 6.03 -8.88
N LEU A 317 21.90 5.10 -9.64
CA LEU A 317 20.58 5.21 -10.24
C LEU A 317 19.84 3.90 -10.04
N LYS A 318 18.75 3.94 -9.26
CA LYS A 318 17.82 2.83 -9.10
C LYS A 318 16.42 3.32 -9.43
N ALA A 319 15.73 2.57 -10.28
CA ALA A 319 14.35 2.83 -10.63
C ALA A 319 13.46 1.65 -10.19
N MET A 320 12.22 1.96 -9.86
CA MET A 320 11.09 1.03 -9.78
C MET A 320 10.00 1.56 -10.72
N GLN A 321 9.39 0.66 -11.49
CA GLN A 321 8.25 1.01 -12.32
C GLN A 321 7.23 -0.14 -12.28
N LEU A 322 6.00 0.18 -11.92
CA LEU A 322 4.86 -0.72 -11.92
C LEU A 322 3.71 -0.01 -12.62
N LYS A 323 3.12 -0.64 -13.64
CA LYS A 323 1.88 -0.16 -14.27
C LYS A 323 0.91 -1.32 -14.38
N THR A 324 -0.15 -1.32 -13.57
CA THR A 324 -1.19 -2.34 -13.64
C THR A 324 -2.29 -2.00 -14.65
N SER A 325 -2.34 -0.74 -15.10
CA SER A 325 -3.30 -0.25 -16.10
C SER A 325 -3.38 -1.09 -17.40
N PRO A 326 -2.29 -1.66 -17.97
CA PRO A 326 -2.42 -2.48 -19.18
C PRO A 326 -3.14 -3.81 -18.91
N VAL A 327 -2.97 -4.39 -17.71
CA VAL A 327 -3.67 -5.61 -17.30
C VAL A 327 -5.17 -5.35 -17.13
N LEU A 328 -5.54 -4.24 -16.50
CA LEU A 328 -6.94 -3.83 -16.33
C LEU A 328 -7.64 -3.51 -17.66
N GLN A 329 -6.88 -3.08 -18.67
CA GLN A 329 -7.38 -2.80 -20.02
C GLN A 329 -7.48 -4.07 -20.89
N LYS A 330 -6.61 -5.06 -20.70
CA LYS A 330 -6.54 -6.30 -21.49
C LYS A 330 -6.76 -7.55 -20.64
N LEU A 331 -7.94 -7.62 -20.00
CA LEU A 331 -8.32 -8.75 -19.15
C LEU A 331 -8.64 -10.01 -19.97
N LYS A 332 -8.06 -11.13 -19.56
CA LYS A 332 -8.42 -12.49 -19.99
C LYS A 332 -9.46 -13.14 -19.08
N ARG A 333 -9.42 -12.85 -17.78
CA ARG A 333 -10.35 -13.39 -16.78
C ARG A 333 -10.53 -12.44 -15.61
N PHE A 334 -11.76 -12.35 -15.13
CA PHE A 334 -12.18 -11.56 -13.97
C PHE A 334 -12.90 -12.48 -12.97
N SER A 335 -12.60 -12.34 -11.68
CA SER A 335 -13.42 -12.90 -10.59
C SER A 335 -13.49 -11.93 -9.43
N LEU A 336 -14.69 -11.74 -8.90
CA LEU A 336 -15.01 -10.87 -7.77
C LEU A 336 -15.84 -11.66 -6.74
N ARG A 337 -15.55 -11.44 -5.46
CA ARG A 337 -16.27 -12.00 -4.32
C ARG A 337 -16.45 -10.91 -3.27
N VAL A 338 -17.67 -10.74 -2.77
CA VAL A 338 -18.01 -9.72 -1.78
C VAL A 338 -18.91 -10.35 -0.72
N ASN A 339 -18.51 -10.23 0.55
CA ASN A 339 -19.32 -10.62 1.70
C ASN A 339 -19.66 -9.36 2.50
N PRO A 340 -20.88 -8.81 2.39
CA PRO A 340 -21.28 -7.60 3.11
C PRO A 340 -21.28 -7.76 4.63
N LYS A 341 -21.49 -8.99 5.16
CA LYS A 341 -21.53 -9.24 6.61
C LYS A 341 -20.13 -9.24 7.26
N GLU A 342 -19.14 -9.74 6.53
CA GLU A 342 -17.72 -9.69 6.94
C GLU A 342 -17.02 -8.41 6.47
N GLN A 343 -17.72 -7.57 5.70
CA GLN A 343 -17.19 -6.44 4.94
C GLN A 343 -15.90 -6.79 4.15
N SER A 344 -15.87 -8.00 3.57
CA SER A 344 -14.72 -8.52 2.84
C SER A 344 -14.96 -8.51 1.32
N TYR A 345 -13.95 -8.04 0.58
CA TYR A 345 -13.98 -7.90 -0.88
C TYR A 345 -12.69 -8.48 -1.44
N ARG A 346 -12.79 -9.41 -2.38
CA ARG A 346 -11.64 -10.01 -3.07
C ARG A 346 -11.86 -10.06 -4.56
N MET A 347 -10.83 -9.71 -5.31
CA MET A 347 -10.87 -9.68 -6.76
C MET A 347 -9.56 -10.20 -7.36
N THR A 348 -9.66 -11.12 -8.31
CA THR A 348 -8.52 -11.67 -9.05
C THR A 348 -8.72 -11.37 -10.53
N LEU A 349 -7.72 -10.72 -11.13
CA LEU A 349 -7.73 -10.26 -12.51
C LEU A 349 -6.53 -10.85 -13.24
N LEU A 350 -6.78 -11.66 -14.27
CA LEU A 350 -5.76 -12.14 -15.20
C LEU A 350 -5.83 -11.29 -16.47
N GLY A 351 -4.72 -10.71 -16.90
CA GLY A 351 -4.65 -9.91 -18.12
C GLY A 351 -3.28 -9.91 -18.77
N VAL A 352 -3.19 -9.22 -19.90
CA VAL A 352 -2.01 -9.22 -20.78
C VAL A 352 -1.32 -7.86 -20.76
N VAL A 353 -0.02 -7.84 -20.47
CA VAL A 353 0.86 -6.70 -20.75
C VAL A 353 1.59 -6.96 -22.06
N GLU A 354 1.61 -5.97 -22.95
CA GLU A 354 2.35 -6.03 -24.21
C GLU A 354 3.53 -5.05 -24.19
N ASP A 355 4.71 -5.58 -24.52
CA ASP A 355 5.93 -4.83 -24.79
C ASP A 355 6.14 -4.79 -26.30
N THR A 356 5.92 -3.62 -26.91
CA THR A 356 6.09 -3.42 -28.36
C THR A 356 7.34 -2.59 -28.60
N ASN A 357 8.36 -3.23 -29.17
CA ASN A 357 9.60 -2.57 -29.55
C ASN A 357 9.58 -2.31 -31.06
N LEU A 358 9.57 -1.04 -31.44
CA LEU A 358 9.68 -0.59 -32.83
C LEU A 358 11.10 -0.04 -33.06
N ASN A 359 11.93 -0.82 -33.75
CA ASN A 359 13.29 -0.43 -34.08
C ASN A 359 13.50 -0.58 -35.59
N LEU A 360 13.28 0.52 -36.31
CA LEU A 360 13.39 0.61 -37.77
C LEU A 360 14.81 0.30 -38.32
N PHE A 361 15.81 0.16 -37.45
CA PHE A 361 17.19 -0.17 -37.79
C PHE A 361 17.56 -1.64 -37.51
N ASN A 362 16.60 -2.47 -37.07
CA ASN A 362 16.79 -3.89 -36.82
C ASN A 362 16.10 -4.75 -37.89
N ASN A 363 16.66 -5.94 -38.16
CA ASN A 363 16.12 -6.91 -39.12
C ASN A 363 14.72 -7.44 -38.74
N ASN A 364 14.29 -7.23 -37.50
CA ASN A 364 12.90 -7.37 -37.08
C ASN A 364 12.38 -5.99 -36.63
N PRO A 365 11.81 -5.18 -37.54
CA PRO A 365 11.61 -3.74 -37.32
C PRO A 365 10.50 -3.42 -36.32
N ALA A 366 9.60 -4.36 -36.05
CA ALA A 366 8.62 -4.30 -34.98
C ALA A 366 8.40 -5.70 -34.41
N TYR A 367 8.49 -5.85 -33.09
CA TYR A 367 8.02 -7.06 -32.40
C TYR A 367 7.22 -6.69 -31.16
N THR A 368 6.15 -7.44 -30.92
CA THR A 368 5.35 -7.36 -29.70
C THR A 368 5.55 -8.64 -28.90
N ARG A 369 5.86 -8.50 -27.61
CA ARG A 369 5.88 -9.61 -26.65
C ARG A 369 4.73 -9.44 -25.68
N SER A 370 3.89 -10.46 -25.58
CA SER A 370 2.77 -10.51 -24.64
C SER A 370 3.17 -11.30 -23.40
N TYR A 371 2.82 -10.79 -22.22
CA TYR A 371 3.13 -11.37 -20.93
C TYR A 371 1.87 -11.42 -20.08
N ASP A 372 1.58 -12.59 -19.51
CA ASP A 372 0.42 -12.77 -18.64
C ASP A 372 0.77 -12.38 -17.20
N TYR A 373 -0.09 -11.56 -16.61
CA TYR A 373 0.03 -11.04 -15.25
C TYR A 373 -1.28 -11.21 -14.50
N VAL A 374 -1.16 -11.46 -13.20
CA VAL A 374 -2.29 -11.47 -12.26
C VAL A 374 -2.19 -10.27 -11.33
N VAL A 375 -3.31 -9.55 -11.20
CA VAL A 375 -3.59 -8.66 -10.07
C VAL A 375 -4.49 -9.43 -9.10
N ASP A 376 -4.02 -9.61 -7.88
CA ASP A 376 -4.85 -10.07 -6.76
C ASP A 376 -5.09 -8.88 -5.83
N TYR A 377 -6.36 -8.60 -5.53
CA TYR A 377 -6.80 -7.52 -4.67
C TYR A 377 -7.66 -8.06 -3.53
N GLU A 378 -7.39 -7.60 -2.32
CA GLU A 378 -8.15 -7.90 -1.11
C GLU A 378 -8.41 -6.61 -0.31
N LEU A 379 -9.64 -6.43 0.14
CA LEU A 379 -10.09 -5.42 1.09
C LEU A 379 -10.83 -6.14 2.23
N SER A 380 -10.54 -5.74 3.46
CA SER A 380 -11.18 -6.26 4.68
C SER A 380 -11.17 -5.20 5.79
N PRO A 381 -11.98 -5.37 6.86
CA PRO A 381 -11.82 -4.56 8.07
C PRO A 381 -10.41 -4.68 8.66
N SER A 382 -9.89 -3.61 9.26
CA SER A 382 -8.63 -3.66 10.00
C SER A 382 -8.84 -3.47 11.50
N GLN A 383 -8.05 -4.22 12.29
CA GLN A 383 -7.87 -4.03 13.73
C GLN A 383 -6.47 -3.47 14.07
N GLU A 384 -5.61 -3.23 13.08
CA GLU A 384 -4.29 -2.62 13.30
C GLU A 384 -4.45 -1.17 13.75
N HIS A 385 -3.90 -0.85 14.93
CA HIS A 385 -3.88 0.51 15.45
C HIS A 385 -2.87 1.36 14.68
N LEU A 386 -3.36 2.44 14.06
CA LEU A 386 -2.51 3.45 13.42
C LEU A 386 -2.12 4.52 14.43
N PRO A 387 -0.80 4.78 14.63
CA PRO A 387 -0.33 5.76 15.60
C PRO A 387 -0.78 7.18 15.23
N ASP A 388 -0.89 8.05 16.22
CA ASP A 388 -1.08 9.48 16.00
C ASP A 388 0.21 10.15 15.48
N ILE A 389 0.05 11.30 14.82
CA ILE A 389 1.16 12.09 14.25
C ILE A 389 2.21 12.49 15.31
N THR A 390 1.81 12.60 16.57
CA THR A 390 2.67 12.87 17.73
C THR A 390 3.49 11.66 18.19
N GLU A 391 3.04 10.44 17.87
CA GLU A 391 3.67 9.19 18.27
C GLU A 391 4.70 8.70 17.24
N LEU A 392 4.68 9.26 16.02
CA LEU A 392 5.70 8.97 15.02
C LEU A 392 7.10 9.40 15.49
N LYS A 393 8.05 8.46 15.41
CA LYS A 393 9.49 8.74 15.35
C LYS A 393 9.75 9.58 14.10
N ARG A 394 10.07 10.87 14.26
CA ARG A 394 10.28 11.82 13.17
C ARG A 394 11.68 12.40 13.20
N LEU A 395 12.28 12.58 12.02
CA LEU A 395 13.47 13.41 11.84
C LEU A 395 13.03 14.83 11.44
N SER A 396 13.64 15.82 12.09
CA SER A 396 13.40 17.26 11.91
C SER A 396 14.42 17.91 10.97
#